data_AF-A0A933U0U4-F1
#
_entry.id   AF-A0A933U0U4-F1
#
_cell.length_a   1.000
_cell.length_b   1.000
_cell.length_c   1.000
_cell.angle_alpha   90.00
_cell.angle_beta   90.00
_cell.angle_gamma   90.00
#
_symmetry.space_group_name_H-M   'P 1'
#
loop_
_entity.id
_entity.type
_entity.pdbx_description
1 polymer ?
#
loop_
_entity_poly.entity_id
_entity_poly.type
_entity_poly.pdbx_seq_one_letter_code
_entity_poly.pdbx_strand_id
1 'polypeptide(L)'
;MAKRKICILFSLACTVLLLAGGKDFSAEYKEKAASFNKKNAEEFVKIADWCKTNGLADEATDCWNKALGYDPDNKTAKKGLGEPAPAAPAPEKLEELKKQYADKAEKIKEKLADNSFNLGKWLAQKKKIDLARAEYKKTIEIFPDHAGARKELGQKKYEDQWLTDDEIKTKQGLKKFQGKWVKAEEYDKSVAKLLDDTKKSFQGQYGLYFKMEYIPGYIMAFDTSDAKAKEIVNYMIDFHKMTYNTYFEKEIETPFNLICFKTKRDYSSKSGADPQSEGMFIPPNNLYTYSETGVGTVFHEMVHGYLSLNFGGRLPQWFDEGFASYFEQPLVDFNSGKLLQIEYKNWRLPALTGAISSNSYIPLDKFIKSDGAGSQLQLAEARYLICYLHKKGVLTDLIKSFMATPKNINDVKAYEDALGMKIGDIEKDFITFVKGL
;
A
#
# COMPACT_ATOMS: atom_id res chain seq x y z
N MET A 1 15.32 27.47 -10.96
CA MET A 1 15.20 28.94 -11.00
C MET A 1 15.10 29.34 -12.48
N ALA A 2 13.96 29.77 -13.00
CA ALA A 2 13.31 31.08 -12.78
C ALA A 2 13.83 32.19 -13.73
N LYS A 3 13.14 32.30 -14.89
CA LYS A 3 12.80 33.51 -15.67
C LYS A 3 13.89 34.54 -16.02
N ARG A 4 14.16 34.66 -17.33
CA ARG A 4 14.78 35.84 -17.99
C ARG A 4 13.99 37.14 -17.75
N LYS A 5 14.70 38.21 -17.36
CA LYS A 5 14.42 39.66 -17.51
C LYS A 5 15.76 40.40 -17.25
N ILE A 6 16.08 41.61 -17.74
CA ILE A 6 15.63 42.45 -18.89
C ILE A 6 16.79 43.47 -19.17
N CYS A 7 16.82 44.14 -20.33
CA CYS A 7 17.83 45.16 -20.75
C CYS A 7 19.24 44.60 -21.03
N ILE A 8 19.95 44.90 -22.14
CA ILE A 8 19.99 46.11 -23.00
C ILE A 8 20.32 47.37 -22.21
N LEU A 9 21.60 47.53 -21.83
CA LEU A 9 22.25 48.83 -21.62
C LEU A 9 23.78 48.64 -21.51
N PHE A 10 24.40 48.24 -22.64
CA PHE A 10 25.81 48.51 -22.92
C PHE A 10 25.95 48.90 -24.40
N SER A 11 25.17 49.91 -24.77
CA SER A 11 25.50 50.77 -25.90
C SER A 11 26.63 51.72 -25.47
N LEU A 12 27.45 52.20 -26.42
CA LEU A 12 28.55 53.13 -26.19
C LEU A 12 29.65 52.63 -25.22
N ALA A 13 30.26 51.49 -25.55
CA ALA A 13 31.72 51.40 -25.49
C ALA A 13 32.28 51.61 -26.90
N CYS A 14 32.39 52.89 -27.26
CA CYS A 14 33.22 53.49 -28.31
C CYS A 14 33.91 52.51 -29.29
N THR A 15 33.69 52.53 -30.61
CA THR A 15 33.82 53.69 -31.51
C THR A 15 35.13 54.50 -31.35
N VAL A 16 36.08 54.03 -30.53
CA VAL A 16 37.46 54.54 -30.42
C VAL A 16 38.42 53.35 -30.41
N LEU A 17 38.30 52.52 -31.45
CA LEU A 17 39.38 51.68 -31.98
C LEU A 17 39.07 51.26 -33.43
N LEU A 18 38.63 52.24 -34.21
CA LEU A 18 38.84 52.21 -35.66
C LEU A 18 40.35 52.42 -35.87
N LEU A 19 41.10 51.32 -35.99
CA LEU A 19 42.42 51.16 -36.66
C LEU A 19 43.12 49.87 -36.20
N ALA A 20 42.78 48.73 -36.81
CA ALA A 20 43.68 47.59 -37.08
C ALA A 20 42.93 46.42 -37.75
N GLY A 21 42.64 46.53 -39.05
CA GLY A 21 42.22 45.40 -39.90
C GLY A 21 40.88 44.74 -39.54
N GLY A 22 39.78 45.20 -40.16
CA GLY A 22 38.61 44.34 -40.30
C GLY A 22 39.01 43.11 -41.12
N LYS A 23 39.01 41.92 -40.50
CA LYS A 23 39.28 40.67 -41.21
C LYS A 23 38.22 40.48 -42.30
N ASP A 24 38.66 40.46 -43.55
CA ASP A 24 37.84 39.95 -44.64
C ASP A 24 37.74 38.43 -44.48
N PHE A 25 36.62 37.98 -43.91
CA PHE A 25 36.32 36.57 -43.71
C PHE A 25 35.91 35.84 -45.00
N SER A 26 35.86 36.49 -46.17
CA SER A 26 35.49 35.85 -47.44
C SER A 26 36.49 34.75 -47.87
N ALA A 27 37.76 34.86 -47.46
CA ALA A 27 38.78 33.83 -47.67
C ALA A 27 38.56 32.63 -46.72
N GLU A 28 38.42 32.88 -45.41
CA GLU A 28 38.10 31.83 -44.41
C GLU A 28 36.76 31.15 -44.73
N TYR A 29 35.76 31.88 -45.25
CA TYR A 29 34.49 31.32 -45.71
C TYR A 29 34.68 30.33 -46.86
N LYS A 30 35.49 30.67 -47.88
CA LYS A 30 35.75 29.77 -49.03
C LYS A 30 36.48 28.49 -48.60
N GLU A 31 37.49 28.60 -47.74
CA GLU A 31 38.20 27.44 -47.18
C GLU A 31 37.26 26.57 -46.34
N LYS A 32 36.46 27.19 -45.48
CA LYS A 32 35.53 26.50 -44.59
C LYS A 32 34.37 25.86 -45.34
N ALA A 33 33.82 26.51 -46.36
CA ALA A 33 32.81 25.93 -47.25
C ALA A 33 33.38 24.77 -48.08
N ALA A 34 34.68 24.78 -48.41
CA ALA A 34 35.35 23.67 -49.09
C ALA A 34 35.69 22.50 -48.15
N SER A 35 35.84 22.72 -46.84
CA SER A 35 36.13 21.64 -45.87
C SER A 35 34.91 20.79 -45.51
N PHE A 36 33.70 21.26 -45.80
CA PHE A 36 32.45 20.52 -45.63
C PHE A 36 32.22 19.55 -46.80
N ASN A 37 32.54 18.28 -46.56
CA ASN A 37 32.65 17.24 -47.58
C ASN A 37 31.28 16.65 -48.01
N LYS A 38 30.17 17.03 -47.36
CA LYS A 38 28.82 16.57 -47.75
C LYS A 38 27.86 17.74 -47.97
N LYS A 39 27.23 17.77 -49.14
CA LYS A 39 26.15 18.72 -49.46
C LYS A 39 24.82 18.21 -48.87
N ASN A 40 24.55 18.57 -47.62
CA ASN A 40 23.32 18.25 -46.90
C ASN A 40 22.86 19.44 -46.03
N ALA A 41 21.59 19.42 -45.60
CA ALA A 41 20.98 20.55 -44.89
C ALA A 41 21.65 20.91 -43.56
N GLU A 42 22.07 19.93 -42.76
CA GLU A 42 22.71 20.19 -41.46
C GLU A 42 24.07 20.87 -41.62
N GLU A 43 24.80 20.53 -42.66
CA GLU A 43 26.12 21.11 -42.97
C GLU A 43 25.97 22.57 -43.43
N PHE A 44 25.01 22.85 -44.32
CA PHE A 44 24.70 24.21 -44.74
C PHE A 44 24.18 25.09 -43.58
N VAL A 45 23.40 24.54 -42.64
CA VAL A 45 23.00 25.25 -41.41
C VAL A 45 24.20 25.62 -40.54
N LYS A 46 25.17 24.72 -40.35
CA LYS A 46 26.39 24.99 -39.56
C LYS A 46 27.26 26.08 -40.21
N ILE A 47 27.34 26.11 -41.55
CA ILE A 47 28.00 27.19 -42.28
C ILE A 47 27.28 28.52 -42.03
N ALA A 48 25.95 28.53 -42.18
CA ALA A 48 25.15 29.74 -42.05
C ALA A 48 25.19 30.36 -40.63
N ASP A 49 25.14 29.54 -39.58
CA ASP A 49 25.29 30.01 -38.19
C ASP A 49 26.69 30.59 -37.93
N TRP A 50 27.74 30.04 -38.54
CA TRP A 50 29.08 30.62 -38.46
C TRP A 50 29.17 31.94 -39.26
N CYS A 51 28.63 32.00 -40.47
CA CYS A 51 28.60 33.22 -41.29
C CYS A 51 27.88 34.36 -40.54
N LYS A 52 26.70 34.08 -39.98
CA LYS A 52 25.94 35.00 -39.13
C LYS A 52 26.75 35.54 -37.95
N THR A 53 27.52 34.67 -37.29
CA THR A 53 28.34 35.04 -36.11
C THR A 53 29.51 35.96 -36.48
N ASN A 54 29.97 35.92 -37.74
CA ASN A 54 31.12 36.69 -38.23
C ASN A 54 30.72 37.86 -39.16
N GLY A 55 29.43 38.21 -39.22
CA GLY A 55 28.93 39.36 -40.00
C GLY A 55 28.73 39.11 -41.50
N LEU A 56 28.90 37.87 -41.97
CA LEU A 56 28.69 37.45 -43.36
C LEU A 56 27.19 37.16 -43.60
N ALA A 57 26.39 38.22 -43.77
CA ALA A 57 24.93 38.14 -43.82
C ALA A 57 24.39 37.51 -45.13
N ASP A 58 25.02 37.82 -46.27
CA ASP A 58 24.60 37.33 -47.58
C ASP A 58 24.94 35.85 -47.74
N GLU A 59 26.13 35.43 -47.28
CA GLU A 59 26.57 34.03 -47.25
C GLU A 59 25.74 33.19 -46.29
N ALA A 60 25.34 33.74 -45.13
CA ALA A 60 24.42 33.06 -44.22
C ALA A 60 23.05 32.81 -44.90
N THR A 61 22.55 33.80 -45.63
CA THR A 61 21.27 33.73 -46.37
C THR A 61 21.34 32.69 -47.49
N ASP A 62 22.39 32.70 -48.31
CA ASP A 62 22.63 31.69 -49.35
C ASP A 62 22.76 30.27 -48.76
N CYS A 63 23.46 30.12 -47.63
CA CYS A 63 23.60 28.83 -46.97
C CYS A 63 22.29 28.32 -46.33
N TRP A 64 21.46 29.17 -45.71
CA TRP A 64 20.13 28.73 -45.27
C TRP A 64 19.21 28.38 -46.44
N ASN A 65 19.25 29.12 -47.56
CA ASN A 65 18.52 28.76 -48.78
C ASN A 65 18.96 27.40 -49.34
N LYS A 66 20.27 27.13 -49.39
CA LYS A 66 20.81 25.83 -49.78
C LYS A 66 20.36 24.72 -48.84
N ALA A 67 20.32 24.97 -47.53
CA ALA A 67 19.80 24.00 -46.57
C ALA A 67 18.33 23.62 -46.86
N LEU A 68 17.47 24.59 -47.16
CA LEU A 68 16.08 24.33 -47.57
C LEU A 68 15.95 23.59 -48.91
N GLY A 69 16.90 23.76 -49.82
CA GLY A 69 16.98 22.97 -51.05
C GLY A 69 17.27 21.47 -50.83
N TYR A 70 17.83 21.09 -49.68
CA TYR A 70 18.07 19.69 -49.29
C TYR A 70 17.05 19.15 -48.28
N ASP A 71 16.54 20.00 -47.39
CA ASP A 71 15.50 19.68 -46.40
C ASP A 71 14.49 20.85 -46.34
N PRO A 72 13.40 20.78 -47.11
CA PRO A 72 12.38 21.84 -47.16
C PRO A 72 11.69 22.13 -45.82
N ASP A 73 11.88 21.32 -44.78
CA ASP A 73 11.32 21.53 -43.44
C ASP A 73 12.36 21.81 -42.35
N ASN A 74 13.59 22.18 -42.76
CA ASN A 74 14.66 22.48 -41.83
C ASN A 74 14.36 23.71 -40.97
N LYS A 75 13.92 23.48 -39.73
CA LYS A 75 13.47 24.52 -38.79
C LYS A 75 14.55 25.56 -38.49
N THR A 76 15.83 25.19 -38.53
CA THR A 76 16.94 26.13 -38.28
C THR A 76 17.18 27.03 -39.48
N ALA A 77 17.11 26.50 -40.71
CA ALA A 77 17.22 27.30 -41.93
C ALA A 77 16.03 28.26 -42.11
N LYS A 78 14.78 27.79 -41.92
CA LYS A 78 13.57 28.64 -41.94
C LYS A 78 13.70 29.81 -40.95
N LYS A 79 14.09 29.52 -39.71
CA LYS A 79 14.36 30.53 -38.67
C LYS A 79 15.53 31.46 -39.02
N GLY A 80 16.53 30.97 -39.75
CA GLY A 80 17.67 31.74 -40.23
C GLY A 80 17.26 32.82 -41.22
N LEU A 81 16.46 32.44 -42.21
CA LEU A 81 15.90 33.32 -43.26
C LEU A 81 14.79 34.27 -42.76
N GLY A 82 14.39 34.16 -41.50
CA GLY A 82 13.29 34.95 -40.95
C GLY A 82 11.89 34.48 -41.40
N GLU A 83 11.76 33.27 -41.96
CA GLU A 83 10.45 32.68 -42.15
C GLU A 83 9.75 32.56 -40.78
N PRO A 84 8.49 33.02 -40.65
CA PRO A 84 7.77 32.86 -39.40
C PRO A 84 7.58 31.36 -39.13
N ALA A 85 8.02 30.92 -37.95
CA ALA A 85 7.67 29.58 -37.46
C ALA A 85 6.14 29.40 -37.55
N PRO A 86 5.64 28.21 -37.92
CA PRO A 86 4.21 27.98 -38.09
C PRO A 86 3.46 28.48 -36.87
N ALA A 87 2.48 29.37 -37.11
CA ALA A 87 1.83 30.13 -36.05
C ALA A 87 1.30 29.17 -34.97
N ALA A 88 1.57 29.49 -33.70
CA ALA A 88 1.03 28.73 -32.59
C ALA A 88 -0.50 28.64 -32.75
N PRO A 89 -1.12 27.47 -32.50
CA PRO A 89 -2.57 27.33 -32.64
C PRO A 89 -3.27 28.40 -31.82
N ALA A 90 -4.31 29.01 -32.40
CA ALA A 90 -5.15 29.98 -31.70
C ALA A 90 -5.58 29.42 -30.33
N PRO A 91 -5.71 30.25 -29.27
CA PRO A 91 -6.01 29.76 -27.92
C PRO A 91 -7.18 28.77 -27.85
N GLU A 92 -8.23 29.01 -28.64
CA GLU A 92 -9.39 28.13 -28.80
C GLU A 92 -9.01 26.72 -29.30
N LYS A 93 -8.22 26.63 -30.37
CA LYS A 93 -7.67 25.36 -30.89
C LYS A 93 -6.72 24.70 -29.89
N LEU A 94 -6.00 25.47 -29.07
CA LEU A 94 -5.15 24.92 -28.02
C LEU A 94 -5.97 24.30 -26.88
N GLU A 95 -7.08 24.93 -26.46
CA GLU A 95 -8.00 24.34 -25.47
C GLU A 95 -8.76 23.12 -26.03
N GLU A 96 -9.20 23.15 -27.29
CA GLU A 96 -9.78 21.98 -27.97
C GLU A 96 -8.78 20.82 -28.02
N LEU A 97 -7.52 21.08 -28.38
CA LEU A 97 -6.47 20.08 -28.44
C LEU A 97 -6.14 19.52 -27.05
N LYS A 98 -6.06 20.36 -26.01
CA LYS A 98 -5.90 19.92 -24.62
C LYS A 98 -7.04 19.00 -24.20
N LYS A 99 -8.30 19.37 -24.49
CA LYS A 99 -9.47 18.52 -24.20
C LYS A 99 -9.36 17.18 -24.93
N GLN A 100 -9.03 17.17 -26.22
CA GLN A 100 -8.87 15.94 -26.98
C GLN A 100 -7.76 15.03 -26.43
N TYR A 101 -6.64 15.60 -25.95
CA TYR A 101 -5.59 14.81 -25.30
C TYR A 101 -5.99 14.33 -23.90
N ALA A 102 -6.76 15.10 -23.13
CA ALA A 102 -7.33 14.67 -21.86
C ALA A 102 -8.31 13.50 -22.06
N ASP A 103 -9.25 13.61 -23.01
CA ASP A 103 -10.20 12.55 -23.36
C ASP A 103 -9.49 11.26 -23.82
N LYS A 104 -8.38 11.38 -24.58
CA LYS A 104 -7.54 10.25 -24.98
C LYS A 104 -6.79 9.63 -23.79
N ALA A 105 -6.24 10.46 -22.89
CA ALA A 105 -5.55 10.00 -21.69
C ALA A 105 -6.50 9.26 -20.74
N GLU A 106 -7.74 9.73 -20.59
CA GLU A 106 -8.74 9.08 -19.74
C GLU A 106 -9.15 7.71 -20.30
N LYS A 107 -9.40 7.61 -21.62
CA LYS A 107 -9.63 6.31 -22.29
C LYS A 107 -8.47 5.32 -22.15
N ILE A 108 -7.23 5.82 -22.04
CA ILE A 108 -6.06 4.97 -21.78
C ILE A 108 -6.08 4.50 -20.31
N LYS A 109 -6.39 5.35 -19.33
CA LYS A 109 -6.55 4.94 -17.93
C LYS A 109 -7.66 3.91 -17.77
N GLU A 110 -8.83 4.16 -18.36
CA GLU A 110 -9.99 3.25 -18.33
C GLU A 110 -9.59 1.86 -18.85
N LYS A 111 -8.94 1.79 -20.01
CA LYS A 111 -8.44 0.53 -20.58
C LYS A 111 -7.36 -0.15 -19.72
N LEU A 112 -6.50 0.62 -19.05
CA LEU A 112 -5.51 0.07 -18.10
C LEU A 112 -6.17 -0.47 -16.83
N ALA A 113 -7.21 0.20 -16.33
CA ALA A 113 -8.03 -0.24 -15.21
C ALA A 113 -8.79 -1.53 -15.58
N ASP A 114 -9.45 -1.58 -16.73
CA ASP A 114 -10.11 -2.78 -17.28
C ASP A 114 -9.18 -4.00 -17.33
N ASN A 115 -7.91 -3.80 -17.72
CA ASN A 115 -6.93 -4.89 -17.75
C ASN A 115 -6.66 -5.44 -16.34
N SER A 116 -6.44 -4.57 -15.35
CA SER A 116 -6.29 -4.97 -13.94
C SER A 116 -7.57 -5.61 -13.39
N PHE A 117 -8.75 -5.07 -13.70
CA PHE A 117 -10.03 -5.62 -13.28
C PHE A 117 -10.26 -7.03 -13.83
N ASN A 118 -9.96 -7.25 -15.11
CA ASN A 118 -10.09 -8.57 -15.74
C ASN A 118 -9.08 -9.58 -15.19
N LEU A 119 -7.85 -9.16 -14.85
CA LEU A 119 -6.90 -9.98 -14.11
C LEU A 119 -7.43 -10.33 -12.71
N GLY A 120 -8.02 -9.37 -11.99
CA GLY A 120 -8.66 -9.60 -10.69
C GLY A 120 -9.78 -10.64 -10.76
N LYS A 121 -10.68 -10.54 -11.75
CA LYS A 121 -11.73 -11.54 -11.99
C LYS A 121 -11.16 -12.93 -12.29
N TRP A 122 -10.10 -13.02 -13.09
CA TRP A 122 -9.43 -14.29 -13.39
C TRP A 122 -8.79 -14.89 -12.13
N LEU A 123 -8.16 -14.08 -11.28
CA LEU A 123 -7.61 -14.51 -9.99
C LEU A 123 -8.71 -15.02 -9.04
N ALA A 124 -9.86 -14.34 -9.00
CA ALA A 124 -11.02 -14.78 -8.21
C ALA A 124 -11.57 -16.13 -8.71
N GLN A 125 -11.68 -16.33 -10.02
CA GLN A 125 -12.03 -17.63 -10.62
C GLN A 125 -11.03 -18.76 -10.30
N LYS A 126 -9.78 -18.41 -9.97
CA LYS A 126 -8.74 -19.35 -9.52
C LYS A 126 -8.64 -19.49 -8.00
N LYS A 127 -9.59 -18.96 -7.23
CA LYS A 127 -9.59 -18.96 -5.75
C LYS A 127 -8.27 -18.39 -5.19
N LYS A 128 -7.89 -17.21 -5.71
CA LYS A 128 -6.79 -16.40 -5.21
C LYS A 128 -7.32 -15.03 -4.77
N ILE A 129 -8.23 -15.04 -3.81
CA ILE A 129 -9.04 -13.86 -3.46
C ILE A 129 -8.18 -12.69 -2.97
N ASP A 130 -7.06 -12.96 -2.29
CA ASP A 130 -6.11 -11.93 -1.84
C ASP A 130 -5.49 -11.15 -3.01
N LEU A 131 -5.06 -11.87 -4.06
CA LEU A 131 -4.50 -11.26 -5.27
C LEU A 131 -5.58 -10.58 -6.12
N ALA A 132 -6.78 -11.17 -6.19
CA ALA A 132 -7.92 -10.56 -6.88
C ALA A 132 -8.27 -9.20 -6.25
N ARG A 133 -8.36 -9.14 -4.91
CA ARG A 133 -8.62 -7.92 -4.15
C ARG A 133 -7.52 -6.87 -4.34
N ALA A 134 -6.27 -7.28 -4.47
CA ALA A 134 -5.16 -6.37 -4.78
C ALA A 134 -5.30 -5.73 -6.18
N GLU A 135 -5.63 -6.51 -7.21
CA GLU A 135 -5.87 -5.96 -8.56
C GLU A 135 -7.14 -5.11 -8.63
N TYR A 136 -8.18 -5.42 -7.85
CA TYR A 136 -9.36 -4.54 -7.73
C TYR A 136 -9.03 -3.19 -7.05
N LYS A 137 -8.17 -3.18 -6.02
CA LYS A 137 -7.66 -1.93 -5.41
C LYS A 137 -6.87 -1.10 -6.43
N LYS A 138 -5.92 -1.72 -7.12
CA LYS A 138 -5.14 -1.10 -8.20
C LYS A 138 -6.03 -0.58 -9.35
N THR A 139 -7.13 -1.26 -9.66
CA THR A 139 -8.12 -0.78 -10.63
C THR A 139 -8.70 0.58 -10.22
N ILE A 140 -9.11 0.74 -8.96
CA ILE A 140 -9.68 2.01 -8.46
C ILE A 140 -8.63 3.08 -8.15
N GLU A 141 -7.35 2.72 -8.04
CA GLU A 141 -6.23 3.68 -8.04
C GLU A 141 -6.00 4.28 -9.44
N ILE A 142 -6.20 3.50 -10.51
CA ILE A 142 -6.08 3.96 -11.90
C ILE A 142 -7.34 4.71 -12.36
N PHE A 143 -8.52 4.17 -12.07
CA PHE A 143 -9.82 4.73 -12.44
C PHE A 143 -10.79 4.69 -11.25
N PRO A 144 -10.87 5.75 -10.43
CA PRO A 144 -11.60 5.76 -9.15
C PRO A 144 -13.10 5.42 -9.22
N ASP A 145 -13.74 5.65 -10.36
CA ASP A 145 -15.16 5.36 -10.59
C ASP A 145 -15.43 4.00 -11.27
N HIS A 146 -14.43 3.10 -11.31
CA HIS A 146 -14.59 1.77 -11.89
C HIS A 146 -15.64 0.92 -11.14
N ALA A 147 -16.89 0.99 -11.58
CA ALA A 147 -18.04 0.35 -10.93
C ALA A 147 -17.88 -1.16 -10.69
N GLY A 148 -17.22 -1.88 -11.60
CA GLY A 148 -16.91 -3.31 -11.43
C GLY A 148 -16.06 -3.58 -10.19
N ALA A 149 -14.80 -3.13 -10.18
CA ALA A 149 -13.90 -3.25 -9.03
C ALA A 149 -14.48 -2.68 -7.72
N ARG A 150 -15.21 -1.54 -7.75
CA ARG A 150 -15.90 -1.01 -6.58
C ARG A 150 -16.91 -2.02 -5.99
N LYS A 151 -17.73 -2.64 -6.83
CA LYS A 151 -18.68 -3.69 -6.43
C LYS A 151 -17.97 -4.92 -5.87
N GLU A 152 -16.90 -5.38 -6.50
CA GLU A 152 -16.09 -6.51 -6.01
C GLU A 152 -15.38 -6.21 -4.67
N LEU A 153 -15.16 -4.93 -4.36
CA LEU A 153 -14.67 -4.45 -3.06
C LEU A 153 -15.80 -4.17 -2.05
N GLY A 154 -17.04 -4.58 -2.33
CA GLY A 154 -18.18 -4.42 -1.42
C GLY A 154 -18.76 -3.01 -1.36
N GLN A 155 -18.45 -2.14 -2.34
CA GLN A 155 -18.90 -0.75 -2.37
C GLN A 155 -20.02 -0.53 -3.40
N LYS A 156 -20.95 0.37 -3.07
CA LYS A 156 -22.02 0.83 -3.96
C LYS A 156 -22.10 2.36 -3.97
N LYS A 157 -22.68 2.93 -5.02
CA LYS A 157 -22.80 4.38 -5.17
C LYS A 157 -23.97 4.90 -4.33
N TYR A 158 -23.70 5.86 -3.44
CA TYR A 158 -24.66 6.52 -2.55
C TYR A 158 -24.26 7.99 -2.38
N GLU A 159 -25.17 8.93 -2.68
CA GLU A 159 -24.90 10.39 -2.67
C GLU A 159 -23.60 10.76 -3.42
N ASP A 160 -23.47 10.25 -4.65
CA ASP A 160 -22.29 10.38 -5.52
C ASP A 160 -20.94 9.89 -4.95
N GLN A 161 -20.96 9.11 -3.86
CA GLN A 161 -19.78 8.50 -3.27
C GLN A 161 -19.84 6.97 -3.33
N TRP A 162 -18.70 6.31 -3.49
CA TRP A 162 -18.58 4.86 -3.39
C TRP A 162 -18.35 4.45 -1.94
N LEU A 163 -19.34 3.80 -1.34
CA LEU A 163 -19.37 3.48 0.08
C LEU A 163 -19.80 2.02 0.28
N THR A 164 -19.27 1.39 1.33
CA THR A 164 -19.76 0.11 1.86
C THR A 164 -21.13 0.28 2.53
N ASP A 165 -21.82 -0.83 2.78
CA ASP A 165 -23.11 -0.82 3.47
C ASP A 165 -23.00 -0.20 4.88
N ASP A 166 -21.92 -0.50 5.61
CA ASP A 166 -21.65 0.03 6.95
C ASP A 166 -21.38 1.55 6.94
N GLU A 167 -20.67 2.05 5.92
CA GLU A 167 -20.46 3.51 5.72
C GLU A 167 -21.77 4.22 5.36
N ILE A 168 -22.64 3.59 4.57
CA ILE A 168 -23.98 4.12 4.23
C ILE A 168 -24.88 4.16 5.47
N LYS A 169 -24.86 3.13 6.31
CA LYS A 169 -25.58 3.12 7.60
C LYS A 169 -25.09 4.24 8.52
N THR A 170 -23.78 4.46 8.56
CA THR A 170 -23.15 5.56 9.31
C THR A 170 -23.62 6.92 8.79
N LYS A 171 -23.63 7.13 7.47
CA LYS A 171 -24.20 8.34 6.84
C LYS A 171 -25.69 8.56 7.15
N GLN A 172 -26.46 7.48 7.30
CA GLN A 172 -27.87 7.51 7.68
C GLN A 172 -28.09 7.83 9.19
N GLY A 173 -27.04 8.19 9.93
CA GLY A 173 -27.12 8.54 11.35
C GLY A 173 -27.23 7.33 12.28
N LEU A 174 -27.01 6.11 11.78
CA LEU A 174 -27.01 4.90 12.56
C LEU A 174 -25.59 4.60 13.08
N LYS A 175 -25.51 4.00 14.27
CA LYS A 175 -24.25 3.53 14.86
C LYS A 175 -24.35 2.03 15.16
N LYS A 176 -23.26 1.29 15.03
CA LYS A 176 -23.22 -0.17 15.24
C LYS A 176 -22.89 -0.50 16.70
N PHE A 177 -23.84 -1.05 17.44
CA PHE A 177 -23.70 -1.47 18.84
C PHE A 177 -24.05 -2.95 18.97
N GLN A 178 -23.14 -3.76 19.52
CA GLN A 178 -23.35 -5.21 19.74
C GLN A 178 -23.92 -5.91 18.49
N GLY A 179 -23.26 -5.71 17.36
CA GLY A 179 -23.65 -6.23 16.05
C GLY A 179 -24.85 -5.56 15.36
N LYS A 180 -25.58 -4.66 16.04
CA LYS A 180 -26.85 -4.10 15.55
C LYS A 180 -26.72 -2.62 15.20
N TRP A 181 -27.37 -2.22 14.10
CA TRP A 181 -27.49 -0.82 13.71
C TRP A 181 -28.63 -0.16 14.49
N VAL A 182 -28.29 0.78 15.36
CA VAL A 182 -29.21 1.53 16.22
C VAL A 182 -29.12 3.03 15.95
N LYS A 183 -30.09 3.82 16.41
CA LYS A 183 -30.03 5.29 16.31
C LYS A 183 -28.94 5.86 17.22
N ALA A 184 -28.42 7.05 16.90
CA ALA A 184 -27.38 7.70 17.69
C ALA A 184 -27.75 7.88 19.18
N GLU A 185 -28.98 8.27 19.49
CA GLU A 185 -29.44 8.50 20.87
C GLU A 185 -29.62 7.20 21.66
N GLU A 186 -29.91 6.10 20.97
CA GLU A 186 -30.01 4.74 21.55
C GLU A 186 -28.62 4.16 21.78
N TYR A 187 -27.71 4.34 20.83
CA TYR A 187 -26.30 3.98 20.95
C TYR A 187 -25.66 4.67 22.16
N ASP A 188 -25.78 5.99 22.26
CA ASP A 188 -25.09 6.76 23.30
C ASP A 188 -25.56 6.34 24.70
N LYS A 189 -26.86 6.07 24.87
CA LYS A 189 -27.42 5.51 26.12
C LYS A 189 -26.95 4.09 26.41
N SER A 190 -26.94 3.21 25.40
CA SER A 190 -26.56 1.81 25.54
C SER A 190 -25.08 1.64 25.85
N VAL A 191 -24.22 2.43 25.20
CA VAL A 191 -22.78 2.52 25.48
C VAL A 191 -22.53 3.08 26.87
N ALA A 192 -23.19 4.19 27.26
CA ALA A 192 -23.00 4.77 28.60
C ALA A 192 -23.36 3.77 29.71
N LYS A 193 -24.46 3.02 29.55
CA LYS A 193 -24.83 1.94 30.48
C LYS A 193 -23.80 0.81 30.49
N LEU A 194 -23.43 0.30 29.32
CA LEU A 194 -22.46 -0.80 29.18
C LEU A 194 -21.14 -0.45 29.88
N LEU A 195 -20.60 0.75 29.64
CA LEU A 195 -19.34 1.20 30.24
C LEU A 195 -19.46 1.39 31.77
N ASP A 196 -20.58 1.88 32.29
CA ASP A 196 -20.80 2.02 33.73
C ASP A 196 -20.90 0.65 34.44
N ASP A 197 -21.58 -0.31 33.84
CA ASP A 197 -21.70 -1.68 34.35
C ASP A 197 -20.34 -2.42 34.29
N THR A 198 -19.60 -2.34 33.17
CA THR A 198 -18.25 -2.91 33.05
C THR A 198 -17.26 -2.25 34.01
N LYS A 199 -17.34 -0.93 34.22
CA LYS A 199 -16.47 -0.19 35.16
C LYS A 199 -16.62 -0.68 36.59
N LYS A 200 -17.86 -0.89 37.07
CA LYS A 200 -18.12 -1.47 38.40
C LYS A 200 -17.55 -2.87 38.52
N SER A 201 -17.75 -3.71 37.50
CA SER A 201 -17.22 -5.07 37.44
C SER A 201 -15.69 -5.08 37.53
N PHE A 202 -15.01 -4.28 36.71
CA PHE A 202 -13.54 -4.25 36.64
C PHE A 202 -12.92 -3.61 37.88
N GLN A 203 -13.57 -2.61 38.49
CA GLN A 203 -13.13 -2.05 39.77
C GLN A 203 -13.19 -3.11 40.88
N GLY A 204 -14.24 -3.93 40.93
CA GLY A 204 -14.36 -5.04 41.87
C GLY A 204 -13.35 -6.16 41.62
N GLN A 205 -13.12 -6.52 40.35
CA GLN A 205 -12.24 -7.62 39.96
C GLN A 205 -10.75 -7.30 40.10
N TYR A 206 -10.32 -6.11 39.65
CA TYR A 206 -8.90 -5.76 39.56
C TYR A 206 -8.43 -4.79 40.65
N GLY A 207 -9.36 -4.10 41.34
CA GLY A 207 -9.03 -3.06 42.30
C GLY A 207 -8.41 -1.80 41.68
N LEU A 208 -8.61 -1.59 40.37
CA LEU A 208 -8.06 -0.49 39.59
C LEU A 208 -9.16 0.36 38.96
N TYR A 209 -8.84 1.63 38.70
CA TYR A 209 -9.69 2.52 37.91
C TYR A 209 -9.18 2.56 36.47
N PHE A 210 -9.96 2.05 35.53
CA PHE A 210 -9.66 2.15 34.11
C PHE A 210 -10.38 3.35 33.50
N LYS A 211 -9.69 4.09 32.63
CA LYS A 211 -10.37 4.90 31.62
C LYS A 211 -11.00 3.94 30.60
N MET A 212 -12.30 4.10 30.36
CA MET A 212 -13.02 3.22 29.45
C MET A 212 -13.58 3.96 28.23
N GLU A 213 -13.53 3.29 27.08
CA GLU A 213 -14.10 3.73 25.80
C GLU A 213 -14.75 2.54 25.10
N TYR A 214 -15.81 2.79 24.34
CA TYR A 214 -16.43 1.78 23.47
C TYR A 214 -16.18 2.15 22.02
N ILE A 215 -15.66 1.20 21.25
CA ILE A 215 -15.67 1.23 19.79
C ILE A 215 -16.49 0.02 19.32
N PRO A 216 -17.11 0.04 18.12
CA PRO A 216 -17.91 -1.09 17.65
C PRO A 216 -17.15 -2.41 17.74
N GLY A 217 -17.66 -3.35 18.55
CA GLY A 217 -17.04 -4.64 18.83
C GLY A 217 -16.04 -4.70 20.01
N TYR A 218 -15.70 -3.59 20.67
CA TYR A 218 -14.74 -3.58 21.79
C TYR A 218 -15.12 -2.65 22.95
N ILE A 219 -14.85 -3.11 24.17
CA ILE A 219 -14.69 -2.27 25.34
C ILE A 219 -13.20 -2.13 25.61
N MET A 220 -12.74 -0.89 25.64
CA MET A 220 -11.34 -0.52 25.80
C MET A 220 -11.13 -0.05 27.24
N ALA A 221 -10.29 -0.71 28.01
CA ALA A 221 -10.02 -0.39 29.42
C ALA A 221 -8.52 -0.10 29.63
N PHE A 222 -8.20 1.17 29.85
CA PHE A 222 -6.84 1.68 29.93
C PHE A 222 -6.49 2.21 31.32
N ASP A 223 -5.45 1.63 31.93
CA ASP A 223 -4.73 2.19 33.07
C ASP A 223 -3.43 2.83 32.55
N THR A 224 -3.55 3.82 31.66
CA THR A 224 -2.41 4.47 31.02
C THR A 224 -2.72 5.92 30.63
N SER A 225 -1.75 6.62 30.06
CA SER A 225 -1.92 8.01 29.63
C SER A 225 -2.95 8.14 28.49
N ASP A 226 -3.66 9.27 28.48
CA ASP A 226 -4.62 9.63 27.43
C ASP A 226 -4.04 9.59 26.00
N ALA A 227 -2.75 9.92 25.85
CA ALA A 227 -2.05 9.84 24.58
C ALA A 227 -1.86 8.37 24.15
N LYS A 228 -1.40 7.51 25.06
CA LYS A 228 -1.15 6.08 24.77
C LYS A 228 -2.43 5.31 24.50
N ALA A 229 -3.51 5.62 25.22
CA ALA A 229 -4.84 5.04 24.98
C ALA A 229 -5.33 5.36 23.55
N LYS A 230 -5.27 6.64 23.14
CA LYS A 230 -5.67 7.07 21.79
C LYS A 230 -4.81 6.46 20.68
N GLU A 231 -3.50 6.35 20.89
CA GLU A 231 -2.57 5.68 19.98
C GLU A 231 -3.03 4.23 19.71
N ILE A 232 -3.26 3.46 20.78
CA ILE A 232 -3.69 2.05 20.68
C ILE A 232 -5.05 1.94 19.97
N VAL A 233 -6.04 2.77 20.34
CA VAL A 233 -7.38 2.77 19.72
C VAL A 233 -7.33 3.02 18.21
N ASN A 234 -6.55 4.01 17.76
CA ASN A 234 -6.41 4.32 16.33
C ASN A 234 -5.84 3.13 15.55
N TYR A 235 -4.74 2.56 16.02
CA TYR A 235 -4.11 1.40 15.38
C TYR A 235 -5.01 0.16 15.36
N MET A 236 -5.81 -0.06 16.41
CA MET A 236 -6.77 -1.16 16.45
C MET A 236 -7.92 -1.02 15.45
N ILE A 237 -8.44 0.20 15.25
CA ILE A 237 -9.50 0.45 14.26
C ILE A 237 -9.00 0.14 12.85
N ASP A 238 -7.79 0.60 12.51
CA ASP A 238 -7.16 0.30 11.22
C ASP A 238 -6.84 -1.19 11.08
N PHE A 239 -6.31 -1.82 12.12
CA PHE A 239 -6.03 -3.25 12.15
C PHE A 239 -7.29 -4.08 11.93
N HIS A 240 -8.37 -3.80 12.67
CA HIS A 240 -9.65 -4.49 12.54
C HIS A 240 -10.21 -4.40 11.11
N LYS A 241 -10.19 -3.21 10.50
CA LYS A 241 -10.60 -3.01 9.10
C LYS A 241 -9.72 -3.79 8.12
N MET A 242 -8.42 -3.91 8.38
CA MET A 242 -7.47 -4.62 7.52
C MET A 242 -7.59 -6.14 7.67
N THR A 243 -7.82 -6.65 8.87
CA THR A 243 -7.75 -8.09 9.19
C THR A 243 -9.11 -8.74 9.34
N TYR A 244 -10.00 -8.22 10.20
CA TYR A 244 -11.28 -8.86 10.49
C TYR A 244 -12.11 -8.99 9.22
N ASN A 245 -12.34 -7.87 8.54
CA ASN A 245 -13.10 -7.80 7.29
C ASN A 245 -12.42 -8.51 6.09
N THR A 246 -11.16 -8.94 6.24
CA THR A 246 -10.44 -9.72 5.22
C THR A 246 -10.70 -11.20 5.37
N TYR A 247 -10.64 -11.72 6.61
CA TYR A 247 -10.56 -13.16 6.92
C TYR A 247 -11.82 -13.74 7.59
N PHE A 248 -12.61 -12.91 8.27
CA PHE A 248 -13.68 -13.33 9.17
C PHE A 248 -15.03 -12.68 8.80
N GLU A 249 -16.13 -13.31 9.22
CA GLU A 249 -17.48 -12.94 8.77
C GLU A 249 -18.55 -12.91 9.88
N LYS A 250 -18.29 -13.48 11.07
CA LYS A 250 -19.25 -13.40 12.18
C LYS A 250 -19.37 -11.98 12.72
N GLU A 251 -20.56 -11.63 13.19
CA GLU A 251 -20.80 -10.34 13.82
C GLU A 251 -20.30 -10.33 15.27
N ILE A 252 -19.71 -9.22 15.73
CA ILE A 252 -19.23 -9.09 17.12
C ILE A 252 -20.37 -8.57 18.00
N GLU A 253 -21.26 -9.49 18.39
CA GLU A 253 -22.38 -9.19 19.28
C GLU A 253 -21.91 -8.92 20.72
N THR A 254 -21.06 -9.80 21.26
CA THR A 254 -20.41 -9.58 22.56
C THR A 254 -19.08 -8.85 22.35
N PRO A 255 -18.88 -7.63 22.90
CA PRO A 255 -17.64 -6.89 22.70
C PRO A 255 -16.43 -7.59 23.32
N PHE A 256 -15.27 -7.47 22.67
CA PHE A 256 -13.98 -7.85 23.24
C PHE A 256 -13.52 -6.79 24.25
N ASN A 257 -13.09 -7.23 25.44
CA ASN A 257 -12.53 -6.36 26.46
C ASN A 257 -11.01 -6.27 26.26
N LEU A 258 -10.46 -5.19 25.70
CA LEU A 258 -9.01 -4.96 25.78
C LEU A 258 -8.68 -4.27 27.09
N ILE A 259 -7.87 -4.92 27.92
CA ILE A 259 -7.48 -4.48 29.25
C ILE A 259 -5.97 -4.22 29.23
N CYS A 260 -5.60 -2.95 29.16
CA CYS A 260 -4.22 -2.50 29.12
C CYS A 260 -3.83 -1.90 30.48
N PHE A 261 -2.99 -2.63 31.22
CA PHE A 261 -2.47 -2.20 32.53
C PHE A 261 -1.33 -1.18 32.38
N LYS A 262 -1.06 -0.42 33.45
CA LYS A 262 0.08 0.50 33.46
C LYS A 262 1.42 -0.20 33.38
N THR A 263 1.58 -1.29 34.12
CA THR A 263 2.86 -1.98 34.30
C THR A 263 2.75 -3.49 34.05
N LYS A 264 3.88 -4.13 33.70
CA LYS A 264 3.96 -5.61 33.63
C LYS A 264 3.57 -6.26 34.96
N ARG A 265 3.90 -5.63 36.10
CA ARG A 265 3.56 -6.13 37.45
C ARG A 265 2.05 -6.20 37.66
N ASP A 266 1.33 -5.15 37.30
CA ASP A 266 -0.14 -5.11 37.45
C ASP A 266 -0.79 -6.12 36.51
N TYR A 267 -0.33 -6.20 35.26
CA TYR A 267 -0.72 -7.24 34.30
C TYR A 267 -0.55 -8.65 34.90
N SER A 268 0.67 -9.06 35.24
CA SER A 268 0.97 -10.42 35.70
C SER A 268 0.29 -10.78 37.02
N SER A 269 -0.05 -9.81 37.87
CA SER A 269 -0.74 -10.06 39.15
C SER A 269 -2.28 -10.01 39.07
N LYS A 270 -2.86 -9.54 37.94
CA LYS A 270 -4.31 -9.27 37.82
C LYS A 270 -4.98 -9.93 36.62
N SER A 271 -4.26 -10.25 35.54
CA SER A 271 -4.83 -10.90 34.35
C SER A 271 -5.03 -12.42 34.53
N GLY A 272 -4.22 -13.05 35.38
CA GLY A 272 -4.11 -14.51 35.45
C GLY A 272 -3.20 -15.13 34.37
N ALA A 273 -2.52 -14.30 33.57
CA ALA A 273 -1.61 -14.74 32.53
C ALA A 273 -0.23 -15.19 33.06
N ASP A 274 0.50 -15.94 32.23
CA ASP A 274 1.92 -16.25 32.49
C ASP A 274 2.72 -14.95 32.66
N PRO A 275 3.47 -14.76 33.77
CA PRO A 275 4.30 -13.58 33.99
C PRO A 275 5.37 -13.34 32.92
N GLN A 276 5.75 -14.35 32.13
CA GLN A 276 6.68 -14.19 31.02
C GLN A 276 6.00 -13.55 29.80
N SER A 277 4.70 -13.81 29.58
CA SER A 277 3.97 -13.31 28.42
C SER A 277 3.82 -11.78 28.40
N GLU A 278 3.65 -11.23 27.20
CA GLU A 278 3.40 -9.80 26.95
C GLU A 278 1.92 -9.48 26.75
N GLY A 279 1.15 -10.47 26.27
CA GLY A 279 -0.29 -10.42 26.16
C GLY A 279 -0.94 -11.76 26.51
N MET A 280 -2.26 -11.75 26.67
CA MET A 280 -3.04 -12.98 26.72
C MET A 280 -4.51 -12.73 26.37
N PHE A 281 -5.03 -13.50 25.42
CA PHE A 281 -6.45 -13.71 25.21
C PHE A 281 -6.97 -14.80 26.14
N ILE A 282 -7.99 -14.47 26.93
CA ILE A 282 -8.75 -15.41 27.76
C ILE A 282 -10.20 -15.44 27.24
N PRO A 283 -10.68 -16.59 26.72
CA PRO A 283 -12.06 -16.76 26.30
C PRO A 283 -13.08 -16.41 27.41
N PRO A 284 -14.28 -15.91 27.05
CA PRO A 284 -14.77 -15.75 25.69
C PRO A 284 -14.29 -14.48 24.98
N ASN A 285 -13.85 -13.45 25.72
CA ASN A 285 -13.71 -12.10 25.16
C ASN A 285 -12.68 -11.17 25.83
N ASN A 286 -11.84 -11.63 26.77
CA ASN A 286 -10.88 -10.75 27.46
C ASN A 286 -9.50 -10.80 26.79
N LEU A 287 -8.92 -9.64 26.50
CA LEU A 287 -7.57 -9.49 25.94
C LEU A 287 -6.77 -8.65 26.93
N TYR A 288 -5.66 -9.16 27.42
CA TYR A 288 -4.83 -8.49 28.43
C TYR A 288 -3.49 -8.08 27.85
N THR A 289 -2.99 -6.90 28.24
CA THR A 289 -1.61 -6.46 27.96
C THR A 289 -1.20 -5.31 28.90
N TYR A 290 -0.02 -4.71 28.72
CA TYR A 290 0.45 -3.55 29.50
C TYR A 290 1.13 -2.48 28.63
N SER A 291 1.23 -1.27 29.16
CA SER A 291 1.57 -0.03 28.43
C SER A 291 2.93 0.00 27.72
N GLU A 292 3.87 -0.84 28.15
CA GLU A 292 5.24 -0.93 27.60
C GLU A 292 5.33 -1.88 26.39
N THR A 293 4.27 -2.64 26.10
CA THR A 293 4.22 -3.55 24.94
C THR A 293 4.03 -2.81 23.62
N GLY A 294 4.41 -3.46 22.53
CA GLY A 294 4.15 -2.97 21.18
C GLY A 294 2.70 -3.23 20.74
N VAL A 295 2.22 -2.46 19.77
CA VAL A 295 0.91 -2.70 19.13
C VAL A 295 0.82 -4.07 18.45
N GLY A 296 1.96 -4.69 18.11
CA GLY A 296 2.02 -6.07 17.64
C GLY A 296 1.48 -7.08 18.66
N THR A 297 1.72 -6.87 19.96
CA THR A 297 1.16 -7.69 21.04
C THR A 297 -0.36 -7.54 21.10
N VAL A 298 -0.89 -6.32 20.99
CA VAL A 298 -2.34 -6.07 20.92
C VAL A 298 -2.96 -6.78 19.71
N PHE A 299 -2.31 -6.71 18.55
CA PHE A 299 -2.79 -7.35 17.32
C PHE A 299 -2.77 -8.88 17.41
N HIS A 300 -1.78 -9.46 18.07
CA HIS A 300 -1.70 -10.89 18.37
C HIS A 300 -2.93 -11.35 19.17
N GLU A 301 -3.22 -10.71 20.33
CA GLU A 301 -4.38 -11.09 21.16
C GLU A 301 -5.73 -10.83 20.48
N MET A 302 -5.83 -9.79 19.64
CA MET A 302 -7.03 -9.55 18.83
C MET A 302 -7.33 -10.71 17.89
N VAL A 303 -6.29 -11.32 17.31
CA VAL A 303 -6.45 -12.42 16.37
C VAL A 303 -6.90 -13.71 17.05
N HIS A 304 -6.40 -14.01 18.26
CA HIS A 304 -6.97 -15.10 19.08
C HIS A 304 -8.45 -14.87 19.40
N GLY A 305 -8.85 -13.64 19.74
CA GLY A 305 -10.26 -13.28 19.90
C GLY A 305 -11.10 -13.56 18.65
N TYR A 306 -10.59 -13.17 17.47
CA TYR A 306 -11.26 -13.42 16.20
C TYR A 306 -11.40 -14.91 15.88
N LEU A 307 -10.33 -15.68 16.08
CA LEU A 307 -10.29 -17.11 15.86
C LEU A 307 -11.27 -17.82 16.80
N SER A 308 -11.27 -17.47 18.09
CA SER A 308 -12.19 -18.00 19.10
C SER A 308 -13.66 -17.78 18.71
N LEU A 309 -14.03 -16.55 18.34
CA LEU A 309 -15.38 -16.20 17.90
C LEU A 309 -15.80 -16.96 16.63
N ASN A 310 -14.91 -17.04 15.63
CA ASN A 310 -15.28 -17.59 14.32
C ASN A 310 -15.24 -19.13 14.27
N PHE A 311 -14.30 -19.78 14.95
CA PHE A 311 -14.16 -21.24 14.95
C PHE A 311 -14.93 -21.94 16.10
N GLY A 312 -15.13 -21.28 17.25
CA GLY A 312 -15.97 -21.80 18.34
C GLY A 312 -15.49 -23.10 19.00
N GLY A 313 -14.22 -23.47 18.81
CA GLY A 313 -13.62 -24.69 19.37
C GLY A 313 -12.10 -24.59 19.40
N ARG A 314 -11.44 -25.58 20.03
CA ARG A 314 -9.97 -25.61 20.12
C ARG A 314 -9.35 -25.78 18.73
N LEU A 315 -8.43 -24.88 18.40
CA LEU A 315 -7.61 -24.95 17.20
C LEU A 315 -6.29 -25.68 17.46
N PRO A 316 -5.63 -26.22 16.42
CA PRO A 316 -4.25 -26.66 16.50
C PRO A 316 -3.36 -25.48 16.90
N GLN A 317 -2.51 -25.63 17.92
CA GLN A 317 -1.75 -24.49 18.47
C GLN A 317 -0.87 -23.82 17.42
N TRP A 318 -0.27 -24.61 16.51
CA TRP A 318 0.55 -24.11 15.40
C TRP A 318 -0.20 -23.11 14.52
N PHE A 319 -1.50 -23.31 14.29
CA PHE A 319 -2.30 -22.44 13.43
C PHE A 319 -2.77 -21.20 14.18
N ASP A 320 -3.22 -21.36 15.42
CA ASP A 320 -3.70 -20.26 16.28
C ASP A 320 -2.57 -19.24 16.53
N GLU A 321 -1.44 -19.71 17.06
CA GLU A 321 -0.23 -18.93 17.31
C GLU A 321 0.44 -18.43 16.02
N GLY A 322 0.41 -19.23 14.94
CA GLY A 322 1.00 -18.84 13.65
C GLY A 322 0.26 -17.69 13.00
N PHE A 323 -1.08 -17.75 13.03
CA PHE A 323 -1.93 -16.73 12.44
C PHE A 323 -1.99 -15.47 13.30
N ALA A 324 -2.00 -15.59 14.63
CA ALA A 324 -1.80 -14.45 15.53
C ALA A 324 -0.41 -13.83 15.35
N SER A 325 0.65 -14.65 15.34
CA SER A 325 2.02 -14.19 15.20
C SER A 325 2.21 -13.37 13.94
N TYR A 326 1.71 -13.80 12.78
CA TYR A 326 1.85 -13.10 11.49
C TYR A 326 1.74 -11.57 11.62
N PHE A 327 0.78 -11.08 12.40
CA PHE A 327 0.48 -9.66 12.59
C PHE A 327 1.37 -8.88 13.60
N GLU A 328 2.24 -9.55 14.37
CA GLU A 328 3.06 -8.94 15.43
C GLU A 328 4.11 -7.91 14.99
N GLN A 329 4.45 -7.87 13.70
CA GLN A 329 5.39 -6.89 13.15
C GLN A 329 4.67 -5.96 12.16
N PRO A 330 3.80 -5.06 12.65
CA PRO A 330 3.20 -4.04 11.80
C PRO A 330 4.22 -2.96 11.44
N LEU A 331 4.16 -2.48 10.21
CA LEU A 331 4.75 -1.22 9.80
C LEU A 331 3.69 -0.11 10.00
N VAL A 332 4.00 0.87 10.85
CA VAL A 332 3.11 2.00 11.15
C VAL A 332 3.79 3.33 10.80
N ASP A 333 3.01 4.31 10.34
CA ASP A 333 3.46 5.70 10.27
C ASP A 333 3.08 6.42 11.55
N PHE A 334 4.08 6.66 12.41
CA PHE A 334 3.93 7.35 13.68
C PHE A 334 3.45 8.81 13.55
N ASN A 335 3.59 9.45 12.38
CA ASN A 335 3.13 10.84 12.18
C ASN A 335 1.62 10.91 11.89
N SER A 336 1.09 9.97 11.10
CA SER A 336 -0.34 9.89 10.80
C SER A 336 -1.12 8.96 11.74
N GLY A 337 -0.44 8.13 12.53
CA GLY A 337 -1.05 7.11 13.38
C GLY A 337 -1.67 5.96 12.59
N LYS A 338 -1.21 5.74 11.35
CA LYS A 338 -1.81 4.81 10.39
C LYS A 338 -1.04 3.49 10.28
N LEU A 339 -1.76 2.38 10.18
CA LEU A 339 -1.19 1.09 9.83
C LEU A 339 -0.89 1.02 8.31
N LEU A 340 0.35 0.73 7.94
CA LEU A 340 0.78 0.68 6.53
C LEU A 340 0.72 -0.74 5.96
N GLN A 341 1.41 -1.69 6.59
CA GLN A 341 1.43 -3.11 6.19
C GLN A 341 1.88 -4.02 7.34
N ILE A 342 1.90 -5.33 7.11
CA ILE A 342 2.48 -6.34 8.00
C ILE A 342 3.79 -6.82 7.40
N GLU A 343 4.89 -6.70 8.15
CA GLU A 343 6.20 -7.16 7.71
C GLU A 343 6.35 -8.67 7.86
N TYR A 344 6.92 -9.31 6.84
CA TYR A 344 7.24 -10.73 6.92
C TYR A 344 8.42 -10.98 7.85
N LYS A 345 9.47 -10.13 7.77
CA LYS A 345 10.68 -10.25 8.58
C LYS A 345 10.43 -9.82 10.02
N ASN A 346 10.76 -10.68 10.97
CA ASN A 346 10.84 -10.34 12.39
C ASN A 346 11.97 -11.11 13.09
N TRP A 347 12.09 -10.95 14.40
CA TRP A 347 13.09 -11.62 15.26
C TRP A 347 13.04 -13.15 15.25
N ARG A 348 11.97 -13.78 14.74
CA ARG A 348 11.88 -15.25 14.59
C ARG A 348 12.55 -15.77 13.32
N LEU A 349 12.84 -14.92 12.32
CA LEU A 349 13.46 -15.34 11.05
C LEU A 349 14.81 -16.07 11.24
N PRO A 350 15.75 -15.58 12.08
CA PRO A 350 17.06 -16.21 12.23
C PRO A 350 17.00 -17.64 12.79
N ALA A 351 16.02 -17.94 13.66
CA ALA A 351 15.84 -19.27 14.21
C ALA A 351 15.43 -20.27 13.12
N LEU A 352 14.48 -19.88 12.25
CA LEU A 352 14.02 -20.73 11.15
C LEU A 352 15.07 -20.85 10.02
N THR A 353 15.72 -19.75 9.61
CA THR A 353 16.77 -19.81 8.57
C THR A 353 17.98 -20.61 9.04
N GLY A 354 18.31 -20.55 10.34
CA GLY A 354 19.27 -21.42 11.00
C GLY A 354 18.87 -22.90 10.89
N ALA A 355 17.67 -23.25 11.37
CA ALA A 355 17.16 -24.62 11.35
C ALA A 355 17.02 -25.22 9.93
N ILE A 356 16.66 -24.40 8.93
CA ILE A 356 16.65 -24.78 7.52
C ILE A 356 18.07 -25.05 7.00
N SER A 357 19.07 -24.29 7.47
CA SER A 357 20.46 -24.44 7.05
C SER A 357 21.13 -25.66 7.69
N SER A 358 20.78 -26.00 8.94
CA SER A 358 21.21 -27.23 9.63
C SER A 358 20.34 -28.45 9.33
N ASN A 359 19.30 -28.32 8.49
CA ASN A 359 18.31 -29.36 8.19
C ASN A 359 17.67 -29.98 9.46
N SER A 360 17.38 -29.13 10.45
CA SER A 360 16.80 -29.48 11.76
C SER A 360 15.43 -28.84 12.01
N TYR A 361 14.82 -28.28 10.98
CA TYR A 361 13.43 -27.81 10.94
C TYR A 361 12.47 -29.02 10.81
N ILE A 362 11.18 -28.81 11.07
CA ILE A 362 10.12 -29.82 10.96
C ILE A 362 9.54 -29.76 9.54
N PRO A 363 9.61 -30.84 8.75
CA PRO A 363 8.99 -30.89 7.43
C PRO A 363 7.50 -30.55 7.47
N LEU A 364 7.01 -29.76 6.52
CA LEU A 364 5.64 -29.23 6.49
C LEU A 364 4.59 -30.35 6.58
N ASP A 365 4.84 -31.51 5.98
CA ASP A 365 3.92 -32.65 6.01
C ASP A 365 3.71 -33.23 7.42
N LYS A 366 4.69 -33.07 8.32
CA LYS A 366 4.63 -33.44 9.74
C LYS A 366 4.15 -32.28 10.59
N PHE A 367 4.61 -31.07 10.28
CA PHE A 367 4.27 -29.85 11.00
C PHE A 367 2.76 -29.58 10.96
N ILE A 368 2.15 -29.59 9.77
CA ILE A 368 0.72 -29.39 9.54
C ILE A 368 -0.12 -30.45 10.30
N LYS A 369 0.34 -31.71 10.37
CA LYS A 369 -0.37 -32.77 11.08
C LYS A 369 -0.22 -32.70 12.61
N SER A 370 0.62 -31.82 13.13
CA SER A 370 0.89 -31.68 14.56
C SER A 370 -0.10 -30.75 15.25
N ASP A 371 0.00 -30.65 16.57
CA ASP A 371 -0.65 -29.60 17.37
C ASP A 371 0.33 -28.46 17.69
N GLY A 372 1.58 -28.49 17.18
CA GLY A 372 2.73 -27.94 17.90
C GLY A 372 3.11 -26.49 17.57
N ALA A 373 2.92 -25.59 18.54
CA ALA A 373 3.61 -24.30 18.64
C ALA A 373 4.41 -24.14 19.96
N GLY A 374 4.68 -25.23 20.68
CA GLY A 374 5.29 -25.20 22.02
C GLY A 374 6.77 -24.79 22.10
N SER A 375 7.43 -24.47 20.98
CA SER A 375 8.83 -24.04 20.95
C SER A 375 9.06 -22.84 20.03
N GLN A 376 10.10 -22.07 20.29
CA GLN A 376 10.45 -20.88 19.49
C GLN A 376 10.66 -21.19 18.00
N LEU A 377 11.18 -22.39 17.66
CA LEU A 377 11.29 -22.83 16.28
C LEU A 377 9.92 -23.13 15.66
N GLN A 378 9.06 -23.86 16.36
CA GLN A 378 7.70 -24.15 15.89
C GLN A 378 6.86 -22.89 15.71
N LEU A 379 6.99 -21.90 16.60
CA LEU A 379 6.37 -20.57 16.45
C LEU A 379 6.90 -19.83 15.21
N ALA A 380 8.19 -19.98 14.89
CA ALA A 380 8.75 -19.43 13.66
C ALA A 380 8.18 -20.15 12.42
N GLU A 381 8.17 -21.48 12.41
CA GLU A 381 7.60 -22.30 11.33
C GLU A 381 6.12 -21.96 11.08
N ALA A 382 5.34 -21.88 12.16
CA ALA A 382 3.95 -21.46 12.17
C ALA A 382 3.77 -20.09 11.49
N ARG A 383 4.47 -19.05 11.99
CA ARG A 383 4.43 -17.68 11.42
C ARG A 383 4.76 -17.70 9.94
N TYR A 384 5.90 -18.29 9.57
CA TYR A 384 6.40 -18.20 8.19
C TYR A 384 5.57 -19.04 7.21
N LEU A 385 4.92 -20.12 7.65
CA LEU A 385 3.92 -20.82 6.85
C LEU A 385 2.71 -19.91 6.55
N ILE A 386 2.19 -19.18 7.53
CA ILE A 386 1.12 -18.18 7.30
C ILE A 386 1.60 -17.06 6.35
N CYS A 387 2.80 -16.50 6.55
CA CYS A 387 3.41 -15.52 5.62
C CYS A 387 3.50 -16.06 4.19
N TYR A 388 3.90 -17.32 4.02
CA TYR A 388 4.02 -17.98 2.72
C TYR A 388 2.64 -18.16 2.05
N LEU A 389 1.63 -18.64 2.78
CA LEU A 389 0.27 -18.81 2.27
C LEU A 389 -0.35 -17.46 1.86
N HIS A 390 -0.10 -16.39 2.63
CA HIS A 390 -0.49 -15.03 2.25
C HIS A 390 0.23 -14.58 0.98
N LYS A 391 1.55 -14.77 0.89
CA LYS A 391 2.35 -14.42 -0.30
C LYS A 391 1.93 -15.18 -1.57
N LYS A 392 1.44 -16.41 -1.44
CA LYS A 392 0.89 -17.21 -2.56
C LYS A 392 -0.55 -16.83 -2.92
N GLY A 393 -1.21 -16.03 -2.08
CA GLY A 393 -2.55 -15.48 -2.31
C GLY A 393 -3.68 -16.44 -2.00
N VAL A 394 -3.43 -17.45 -1.14
CA VAL A 394 -4.37 -18.54 -0.82
C VAL A 394 -4.84 -18.51 0.64
N LEU A 395 -4.30 -17.61 1.47
CA LEU A 395 -4.56 -17.59 2.90
C LEU A 395 -6.04 -17.30 3.19
N THR A 396 -6.63 -16.26 2.61
CA THR A 396 -8.06 -15.95 2.86
C THR A 396 -8.99 -17.12 2.51
N ASP A 397 -8.74 -17.78 1.38
CA ASP A 397 -9.54 -18.93 0.94
C ASP A 397 -9.35 -20.17 1.85
N LEU A 398 -8.13 -20.39 2.37
CA LEU A 398 -7.86 -21.41 3.38
C LEU A 398 -8.54 -21.10 4.71
N ILE A 399 -8.45 -19.87 5.24
CA ILE A 399 -9.13 -19.49 6.50
C ILE A 399 -10.64 -19.73 6.39
N LYS A 400 -11.27 -19.35 5.27
CA LYS A 400 -12.70 -19.62 5.03
C LYS A 400 -13.03 -21.11 4.93
N SER A 401 -12.19 -21.90 4.25
CA SER A 401 -12.31 -23.35 4.19
C SER A 401 -12.19 -24.00 5.58
N PHE A 402 -11.26 -23.50 6.41
CA PHE A 402 -11.06 -23.97 7.77
C PHE A 402 -12.24 -23.60 8.69
N MET A 403 -12.80 -22.39 8.59
CA MET A 403 -14.02 -22.03 9.35
C MET A 403 -15.19 -22.95 9.00
N ALA A 404 -15.33 -23.32 7.73
CA ALA A 404 -16.37 -24.26 7.28
C ALA A 404 -16.07 -25.73 7.65
N THR A 405 -14.80 -26.11 7.83
CA THR A 405 -14.38 -27.49 8.17
C THR A 405 -13.04 -27.46 8.94
N PRO A 406 -13.06 -27.27 10.27
CA PRO A 406 -11.83 -27.00 11.06
C PRO A 406 -10.78 -28.12 11.03
N LYS A 407 -11.20 -29.38 10.85
CA LYS A 407 -10.27 -30.52 10.68
C LYS A 407 -9.30 -30.35 9.50
N ASN A 408 -9.65 -29.53 8.50
CA ASN A 408 -8.81 -29.30 7.33
C ASN A 408 -7.54 -28.50 7.65
N ILE A 409 -7.47 -27.84 8.81
CA ILE A 409 -6.26 -27.16 9.28
C ILE A 409 -5.09 -28.16 9.34
N ASN A 410 -5.32 -29.37 9.85
CA ASN A 410 -4.29 -30.41 9.95
C ASN A 410 -4.28 -31.39 8.76
N ASP A 411 -5.02 -31.09 7.68
CA ASP A 411 -5.01 -31.89 6.46
C ASP A 411 -4.07 -31.29 5.41
N VAL A 412 -2.92 -31.93 5.22
CA VAL A 412 -1.95 -31.61 4.16
C VAL A 412 -2.61 -31.49 2.78
N LYS A 413 -3.68 -32.26 2.50
CA LYS A 413 -4.39 -32.21 1.23
C LYS A 413 -5.06 -30.86 0.96
N ALA A 414 -5.54 -30.17 2.00
CA ALA A 414 -6.11 -28.82 1.86
C ALA A 414 -5.08 -27.80 1.33
N TYR A 415 -3.83 -27.91 1.76
CA TYR A 415 -2.72 -27.08 1.29
C TYR A 415 -2.28 -27.46 -0.12
N GLU A 416 -2.22 -28.77 -0.44
CA GLU A 416 -1.96 -29.22 -1.82
C GLU A 416 -2.99 -28.68 -2.81
N ASP A 417 -4.27 -28.73 -2.45
CA ASP A 417 -5.38 -28.31 -3.32
C ASP A 417 -5.47 -26.78 -3.45
N ALA A 418 -5.17 -26.03 -2.38
CA ALA A 418 -5.13 -24.57 -2.44
C ALA A 418 -3.94 -24.04 -3.26
N LEU A 419 -2.76 -24.66 -3.13
CA LEU A 419 -1.54 -24.24 -3.83
C LEU A 419 -1.40 -24.85 -5.24
N GLY A 420 -2.12 -25.94 -5.54
CA GLY A 420 -2.00 -26.67 -6.80
C GLY A 420 -0.68 -27.43 -6.94
N MET A 421 -0.05 -27.81 -5.82
CA MET A 421 1.28 -28.40 -5.75
C MET A 421 1.31 -29.57 -4.76
N LYS A 422 2.25 -30.51 -4.93
CA LYS A 422 2.46 -31.59 -3.96
C LYS A 422 3.24 -31.11 -2.75
N ILE A 423 3.00 -31.68 -1.57
CA ILE A 423 3.59 -31.20 -0.31
C ILE A 423 5.13 -31.10 -0.37
N GLY A 424 5.80 -32.06 -1.02
CA GLY A 424 7.26 -32.01 -1.20
C GLY A 424 7.78 -30.93 -2.16
N ASP A 425 6.92 -30.32 -2.98
CA ASP A 425 7.25 -29.16 -3.81
C ASP A 425 6.85 -27.84 -3.11
N ILE A 426 5.75 -27.85 -2.34
CA ILE A 426 5.40 -26.78 -1.39
C ILE A 426 6.55 -26.57 -0.40
N GLU A 427 7.12 -27.64 0.15
CA GLU A 427 8.29 -27.65 1.04
C GLU A 427 9.48 -26.88 0.45
N LYS A 428 9.85 -27.19 -0.81
CA LYS A 428 10.98 -26.54 -1.51
C LYS A 428 10.72 -25.05 -1.74
N ASP A 429 9.52 -24.72 -2.21
CA ASP A 429 9.10 -23.34 -2.51
C ASP A 429 8.94 -22.51 -1.23
N PHE A 430 8.49 -23.10 -0.13
CA PHE A 430 8.50 -22.52 1.21
C PHE A 430 9.92 -22.23 1.70
N ILE A 431 10.83 -23.19 1.59
CA ILE A 431 12.25 -23.00 1.95
C ILE A 431 12.90 -21.90 1.09
N THR A 432 12.62 -21.85 -0.21
CA THR A 432 13.08 -20.78 -1.10
C THR A 432 12.50 -19.43 -0.71
N PHE A 433 11.21 -19.36 -0.34
CA PHE A 433 10.58 -18.15 0.18
C PHE A 433 11.27 -17.66 1.46
N VAL A 434 11.45 -18.53 2.46
CA VAL A 434 12.08 -18.16 3.75
C VAL A 434 13.54 -17.73 3.57
N LYS A 435 14.29 -18.38 2.68
CA LYS A 435 15.68 -17.97 2.32
C LYS A 435 15.73 -16.67 1.50
N GLY A 436 14.64 -16.28 0.87
CA GLY A 436 14.50 -15.04 0.08
C GLY A 436 14.01 -13.83 0.88
N LEU A 437 13.73 -14.01 2.18
CA LEU A 437 13.51 -12.91 3.13
C LEU A 437 14.85 -12.39 3.63
#